data_AF-A0A800F5V8-F1
#
_entry.id   AF-A0A800F5V8-F1
#
_cell.length_a   1.000
_cell.length_b   1.000
_cell.length_c   1.000
_cell.angle_alpha   90.00
_cell.angle_beta   90.00
_cell.angle_gamma   90.00
#
_symmetry.space_group_name_H-M   'P 1'
#
loop_
_entity.id
_entity.type
_entity.pdbx_description
1 polymer ?
#
loop_
_entity_poly.entity_id
_entity_poly.type
_entity_poly.pdbx_seq_one_letter_code
_entity_poly.pdbx_strand_id
1 'polypeptide(L)' 'MTPSNLEILAYEKTPLGDLCLRRRELLSRPGTVITEITLDHQLLMSSYNTVSERALADEALARH' A
#
# COMPACT_ATOMS: atom_id res chain seq x y z
N MET A 1 12.21 20.67 7.86
CA MET A 1 12.19 19.30 8.42
C MET A 1 11.37 18.47 7.46
N THR A 2 11.99 17.58 6.69
CA THR A 2 11.22 16.61 5.90
C THR A 2 10.48 15.73 6.91
N PRO A 3 9.14 15.73 6.94
CA PRO A 3 8.43 14.68 7.64
C PRO A 3 8.96 13.36 7.08
N SER A 4 9.20 12.36 7.92
CA SER A 4 9.45 11.02 7.37
C SER A 4 8.34 10.74 6.36
N ASN A 5 8.70 10.40 5.11
CA ASN A 5 7.70 10.06 4.09
C ASN A 5 6.83 8.87 4.49
N LEU A 6 7.06 8.28 5.66
CA LEU A 6 6.37 7.14 6.24
C LEU A 6 5.84 7.53 7.63
N GLU A 7 4.57 7.24 7.86
CA GLU A 7 3.85 7.38 9.13
C GLU A 7 3.25 6.02 9.50
N ILE A 8 3.46 5.57 10.75
CA ILE A 8 2.81 4.35 11.27
C ILE A 8 1.49 4.75 11.92
N LEU A 9 0.38 4.21 11.41
CA LEU A 9 -0.97 4.53 11.88
C LEU A 9 -1.47 3.56 12.94
N ALA A 10 -1.15 2.27 12.78
CA ALA A 10 -1.51 1.23 13.73
C ALA A 10 -0.50 0.07 13.65
N TYR A 11 -0.33 -0.62 14.76
CA TYR A 11 0.55 -1.77 14.87
C TYR A 11 -0.04 -2.79 15.84
N GLU A 12 -0.03 -4.06 15.44
CA GLU A 12 -0.57 -5.15 16.24
C GLU A 12 0.26 -6.43 16.06
N LYS A 13 0.47 -7.17 17.15
CA LYS A 13 1.05 -8.51 17.10
C LYS A 13 -0.08 -9.50 16.82
N THR A 14 0.06 -10.29 15.76
CA THR A 14 -0.92 -11.33 15.40
C THR A 14 -0.25 -12.71 15.36
N PRO A 15 -1.02 -13.81 15.38
CA PRO A 15 -0.45 -15.15 15.17
C PRO A 15 0.25 -15.34 13.83
N LEU A 16 -0.03 -14.47 12.84
CA LEU A 16 0.60 -14.49 11.52
C LEU A 16 1.86 -13.61 11.45
N GLY A 17 2.24 -12.94 12.55
CA GLY A 17 3.35 -12.00 12.63
C GLY A 17 2.89 -10.55 12.87
N ASP A 18 3.83 -9.64 12.67
CA ASP A 18 3.65 -8.21 12.96
C ASP A 18 2.79 -7.53 11.90
N LEU A 19 1.57 -7.13 12.26
CA LEU A 19 0.67 -6.40 11.37
C LEU A 19 0.84 -4.90 11.57
N CYS A 20 1.15 -4.17 10.50
CA CYS A 20 1.40 -2.74 10.56
C CYS A 20 0.63 -2.01 9.47
N LEU A 21 -0.20 -1.06 9.88
CA LEU A 21 -0.86 -0.10 8.99
C LEU A 21 -0.01 1.16 8.94
N ARG A 22 0.35 1.58 7.73
CA ARG A 22 1.23 2.73 7.51
C ARG A 22 0.75 3.60 6.35
N ARG A 23 1.14 4.85 6.37
CA ARG A 23 0.83 5.84 5.34
C ARG A 23 2.12 6.42 4.80
N ARG A 24 2.20 6.60 3.49
CA ARG A 24 3.36 7.25 2.87
C ARG A 24 3.04 7.99 1.60
N GLU A 25 3.91 8.92 1.25
CA GLU A 25 3.92 9.55 -0.07
C GLU A 25 4.77 8.72 -1.05
N LEU A 26 4.30 8.58 -2.30
CA LEU A 26 5.05 7.91 -3.36
C LEU A 26 6.19 8.78 -3.87
N LEU A 27 7.43 8.28 -3.78
CA LEU A 27 8.60 8.96 -4.32
C LEU A 27 8.55 9.15 -5.85
N SER A 28 7.96 8.18 -6.58
CA SER A 28 7.82 8.26 -8.04
C SER A 28 6.74 9.25 -8.50
N ARG A 29 5.84 9.65 -7.60
CA ARG A 29 4.73 10.56 -7.90
C ARG A 29 4.41 11.44 -6.70
N PRO A 30 5.20 12.51 -6.47
CA PRO A 30 4.97 13.46 -5.39
C PRO A 30 3.52 13.98 -5.40
N GLY A 31 2.97 14.20 -4.20
CA GLY A 31 1.57 14.51 -3.92
C GLY A 31 0.66 13.28 -3.78
N THR A 32 1.15 12.07 -4.09
CA THR A 32 0.33 10.85 -4.00
C THR A 32 0.55 10.16 -2.66
N VAL A 33 -0.41 10.32 -1.75
CA VAL A 33 -0.42 9.64 -0.44
C VAL A 33 -1.17 8.32 -0.55
N ILE A 34 -0.57 7.26 -0.04
CA ILE A 34 -1.11 5.91 -0.07
C ILE A 34 -1.12 5.29 1.32
N THR A 35 -1.99 4.32 1.52
CA THR A 35 -2.03 3.50 2.73
C THR A 35 -1.53 2.10 2.38
N GLU A 36 -0.72 1.53 3.27
CA GLU A 36 -0.16 0.20 3.11
C GLU A 36 -0.41 -0.61 4.38
N ILE A 37 -0.64 -1.90 4.20
CA ILE A 37 -0.59 -2.89 5.27
C ILE A 37 0.62 -3.77 5.02
N THR A 38 1.45 -3.96 6.04
CA THR A 38 2.49 -4.99 6.01
C THR A 38 2.27 -6.06 7.05
N LEU A 39 2.55 -7.30 6.68
CA LEU A 39 2.52 -8.46 7.58
C LEU A 39 3.93 -9.04 7.70
N ASP A 40 4.39 -9.16 8.94
CA ASP A 40 5.68 -9.72 9.33
C ASP A 40 6.88 -9.08 8.60
N HIS A 41 6.74 -7.82 8.18
CA HIS A 41 7.71 -7.08 7.34
C HIS A 41 8.05 -7.73 5.98
N GLN A 42 7.42 -8.84 5.63
CA GLN A 42 7.70 -9.61 4.41
C GLN A 42 6.65 -9.39 3.33
N LEU A 43 5.39 -9.23 3.73
CA LEU A 43 4.28 -9.04 2.81
C LEU A 43 3.79 -7.60 2.87
N LEU A 44 3.36 -7.08 1.71
CA LEU A 44 2.87 -5.72 1.56
C LEU A 44 1.65 -5.70 0.65
N MET A 45 0.59 -5.05 1.12
CA MET A 45 -0.55 -4.67 0.32
C MET A 45 -0.68 -3.15 0.34
N SER A 46 -0.87 -2.55 -0.82
CA SER A 46 -1.04 -1.10 -0.97
C SER A 46 -2.45 -0.78 -1.43
N SER A 47 -2.98 0.36 -0.98
CA SER A 47 -4.19 0.96 -1.56
C SER A 47 -3.95 1.51 -2.97
N TYR A 48 -2.69 1.60 -3.42
CA TYR A 48 -2.35 2.08 -4.74
C TYR A 48 -2.55 0.99 -5.79
N ASN A 49 -3.59 1.16 -6.59
CA ASN A 49 -3.76 0.37 -7.80
C ASN A 49 -2.76 0.86 -8.87
N THR A 50 -1.90 -0.02 -9.36
CA THR A 50 -0.91 0.26 -10.39
C THR A 50 -1.56 0.40 -11.76
N VAL A 51 -0.82 0.91 -12.75
CA VAL A 51 -1.34 1.01 -14.13
C VAL A 51 -1.66 -0.38 -14.68
N SER A 52 -0.82 -1.37 -14.40
CA SER A 52 -1.03 -2.75 -14.85
C SER A 52 -2.25 -3.39 -14.19
N GLU A 53 -2.48 -3.16 -12.90
CA GLU A 53 -3.65 -3.68 -12.17
C GLU A 53 -4.95 -3.05 -12.68
N ARG A 54 -4.96 -1.75 -13.01
CA ARG A 54 -6.10 -1.10 -13.68
C ARG A 54 -6.36 -1.72 -15.06
N ALA A 55 -5.33 -1.81 -15.89
CA ALA A 55 -5.47 -2.37 -17.23
C ALA A 55 -5.98 -3.82 -17.21
N LEU A 56 -5.53 -4.62 -16.24
CA LEU A 56 -6.02 -5.98 -16.04
C LEU A 56 -7.50 -6.01 -15.61
N ALA A 57 -7.90 -5.10 -14.72
CA ALA A 57 -9.30 -4.97 -14.31
C ALA A 57 -10.21 -4.53 -15.48
N ASP A 58 -9.76 -3.57 -16.28
CA ASP A 58 -10.48 -3.09 -17.47
C ASP A 58 -10.66 -4.23 -18.49
N GLU A 59 -9.62 -5.01 -18.74
CA GLU A 59 -9.67 -6.18 -19.62
C GLU A 59 -10.64 -7.26 -19.10
N ALA A 60 -10.68 -7.48 -17.78
CA ALA A 60 -11.62 -8.43 -17.17
C ALA A 60 -13.08 -7.99 -17.34
N LEU A 61 -13.35 -6.68 -17.19
CA LEU A 61 -14.69 -6.11 -17.41
C LEU A 61 -15.12 -6.21 -18.86
N ALA A 62 -14.21 -6.03 -19.83
CA ALA A 62 -14.52 -6.11 -21.25
C ALA A 62 -14.88 -7.53 -21.73
N ARG A 63 -14.51 -8.57 -20.96
CA ARG A 63 -14.76 -9.99 -21.28
C ARG A 63 -16.02 -10.57 -20.64
N HIS A 64 -16.69 -9.80 -19.77
CA HIS A 64 -17.92 -10.19 -19.08
C HIS A 64 -19.16 -9.57 -19.71
#